data_AF-A0A7W4DH09-F1
#
_entry.id   AF-A0A7W4DH09-F1
#
_cell.length_a   1.000
_cell.length_b   1.000
_cell.length_c   1.000
_cell.angle_alpha   90.00
_cell.angle_beta   90.00
_cell.angle_gamma   90.00
#
_symmetry.space_group_name_H-M   'P 1'
#
loop_
_entity.id
_entity.type
_entity.pdbx_description
1 polymer ?
#
loop_
_entity_poly.entity_id
_entity_poly.type
_entity_poly.pdbx_seq_one_letter_code
_entity_poly.pdbx_strand_id
1 'polypeptide(L)'
;MDNTDVNLSAPSVDAGVEPSTTQNNDTVANSSEGDELDKALNEVFSESAEESEDTKEEQGHEKEDDADQSKSRGEERKERLNQEIRDSVAELNRLKSEISQYQELQLPTVEELTNYIMSQDENISEADAAIEARMRLIEAQNSRKAEIETIAETRYEQVLATENAKLAYPELFDSSNPDFNPDLANGILEMYEDIAHVRRGNDGEVISATVRLQPFLESIGQIYRLGVMQGEKASNARKTNTKSKQTNVSYNPYPRSNSTVKGEQTEEDFVRSVLNI
;
A
#
# COMPACT_ATOMS: atom_id res chain seq x y z
N MET A 1 -78.57 -31.27 36.23
CA MET A 1 -78.81 -31.94 34.94
C MET A 1 -77.46 -31.93 34.23
N ASP A 2 -76.50 -32.70 34.75
CA ASP A 2 -76.24 -34.14 34.51
C ASP A 2 -75.26 -34.27 33.33
N ASN A 3 -73.94 -34.32 33.57
CA ASN A 3 -73.09 -35.48 33.91
C ASN A 3 -73.26 -36.69 32.99
N THR A 4 -72.22 -36.98 32.18
CA THR A 4 -71.65 -38.33 32.04
C THR A 4 -70.18 -38.26 31.60
N ASP A 5 -69.31 -38.56 32.56
CA ASP A 5 -67.96 -39.11 32.36
C ASP A 5 -68.03 -40.52 31.76
N VAL A 6 -67.02 -40.90 30.97
CA VAL A 6 -66.50 -42.28 30.93
C VAL A 6 -65.01 -42.28 30.56
N ASN A 7 -64.21 -42.39 31.60
CA ASN A 7 -62.81 -42.82 31.61
C ASN A 7 -62.76 -44.35 31.53
N LEU A 8 -61.79 -44.92 30.80
CA LEU A 8 -61.28 -46.28 31.05
C LEU A 8 -59.86 -46.45 30.51
N SER A 9 -58.91 -46.20 31.41
CA SER A 9 -57.83 -47.10 31.85
C SER A 9 -56.75 -47.58 30.87
N ALA A 10 -55.52 -47.22 31.25
CA ALA A 10 -54.26 -47.93 30.98
C ALA A 10 -54.24 -49.35 31.59
N PRO A 11 -53.10 -50.06 31.46
CA PRO A 11 -52.38 -50.38 32.70
C PRO A 11 -50.88 -50.08 32.67
N SER A 12 -50.41 -49.72 33.86
CA SER A 12 -49.03 -49.55 34.32
C SER A 12 -48.37 -50.89 34.61
N VAL A 13 -47.05 -50.97 34.48
CA VAL A 13 -46.18 -51.75 35.37
C VAL A 13 -44.91 -50.95 35.68
N ASP A 14 -44.55 -51.03 36.95
CA ASP A 14 -43.68 -50.16 37.75
C ASP A 14 -42.40 -50.92 38.16
N ALA A 15 -41.41 -50.12 38.58
CA ALA A 15 -40.32 -50.39 39.52
C ALA A 15 -39.16 -51.36 39.18
N GLY A 16 -37.95 -50.80 39.28
CA GLY A 16 -36.68 -51.51 39.47
C GLY A 16 -35.56 -50.53 39.83
N VAL A 17 -35.21 -50.46 41.11
CA VAL A 17 -34.34 -49.48 41.81
C VAL A 17 -32.85 -49.89 41.81
N GLU A 18 -31.99 -48.91 41.48
CA GLU A 18 -30.63 -48.56 41.98
C GLU A 18 -29.40 -49.53 41.88
N PRO A 19 -28.21 -49.19 42.45
CA PRO A 19 -27.16 -48.30 41.91
C PRO A 19 -25.75 -48.92 41.98
N SER A 20 -24.76 -48.49 41.18
CA SER A 20 -23.31 -48.56 41.53
C SER A 20 -22.46 -47.97 40.39
N THR A 21 -21.72 -46.88 40.63
CA THR A 21 -20.30 -46.87 41.03
C THR A 21 -19.38 -47.44 39.95
N THR A 22 -18.66 -46.58 39.23
CA THR A 22 -17.20 -46.41 39.38
C THR A 22 -16.71 -45.35 38.38
N GLN A 23 -15.95 -44.40 38.90
CA GLN A 23 -15.15 -43.43 38.17
C GLN A 23 -14.29 -44.13 37.12
N ASN A 24 -14.24 -43.59 35.91
CA ASN A 24 -12.97 -43.52 35.18
C ASN A 24 -12.74 -42.05 34.86
N ASN A 25 -11.90 -41.43 35.68
CA ASN A 25 -11.08 -40.32 35.25
C ASN A 25 -10.21 -40.87 34.12
N ASP A 26 -10.44 -40.43 32.89
CA ASP A 26 -9.34 -40.40 31.94
C ASP A 26 -9.49 -39.15 31.06
N THR A 27 -8.77 -38.14 31.52
CA THR A 27 -8.08 -37.14 30.70
C THR A 27 -8.95 -36.37 29.71
N VAL A 28 -9.31 -35.15 30.13
CA VAL A 28 -9.52 -34.01 29.24
C VAL A 28 -8.27 -33.90 28.35
N ALA A 29 -8.32 -34.50 27.16
CA ALA A 29 -7.45 -34.16 26.06
C ALA A 29 -7.98 -32.82 25.50
N ASN A 30 -7.74 -31.76 26.27
CA ASN A 30 -7.49 -30.46 25.64
C ASN A 30 -6.22 -30.61 24.81
N SER A 31 -6.21 -29.94 23.66
CA SER A 31 -5.10 -29.82 22.71
C SER A 31 -5.01 -30.92 21.66
N SER A 32 -5.68 -30.69 20.52
CA SER A 32 -5.17 -31.18 19.23
C SER A 32 -5.73 -30.42 18.01
N GLU A 33 -6.88 -29.74 18.13
CA GLU A 33 -7.47 -29.03 16.97
C GLU A 33 -6.88 -27.64 16.72
N GLY A 34 -6.19 -27.04 17.71
CA GLY A 34 -5.43 -25.80 17.54
C GLY A 34 -4.06 -26.00 16.87
N ASP A 35 -3.42 -27.16 17.11
CA ASP A 35 -2.10 -27.48 16.55
C ASP A 35 -2.18 -27.81 15.06
N GLU A 36 -3.31 -28.30 14.55
CA GLU A 36 -3.48 -28.59 13.12
C GLU A 36 -3.59 -27.32 12.26
N LEU A 37 -4.17 -26.25 12.80
CA LEU A 37 -4.22 -24.95 12.13
C LEU A 37 -2.87 -24.24 12.14
N ASP A 38 -2.13 -24.31 13.24
CA ASP A 38 -0.76 -23.77 13.32
C ASP A 38 0.23 -24.56 12.46
N LYS A 39 0.02 -25.87 12.32
CA LYS A 39 0.79 -26.73 11.42
C LYS A 39 0.45 -26.45 9.95
N ALA A 40 -0.83 -26.27 9.61
CA ALA A 40 -1.24 -25.86 8.27
C ALA A 40 -0.75 -24.44 7.91
N LEU A 41 -0.69 -23.52 8.88
CA LEU A 41 -0.08 -22.21 8.72
C LEU A 41 1.43 -22.34 8.44
N ASN A 42 2.17 -23.13 9.21
CA ASN A 42 3.61 -23.33 8.99
C ASN A 42 3.91 -24.05 7.67
N GLU A 43 3.07 -24.99 7.24
CA GLU A 43 3.22 -25.74 5.99
C GLU A 43 2.95 -24.84 4.78
N VAL A 44 1.91 -23.99 4.80
CA VAL A 44 1.61 -23.03 3.72
C VAL A 44 2.69 -21.93 3.62
N PHE A 45 3.28 -21.51 4.72
CA PHE A 45 4.39 -20.53 4.70
C PHE A 45 5.75 -21.15 4.37
N SER A 46 5.94 -22.46 4.56
CA SER A 46 7.20 -23.16 4.22
C SER A 46 7.19 -23.75 2.80
N GLU A 47 6.04 -24.17 2.30
CA GLU A 47 5.91 -24.82 0.98
C GLU A 47 6.02 -23.81 -0.18
N SER A 48 5.85 -22.52 0.08
CA SER A 48 6.17 -21.48 -0.90
C SER A 48 7.69 -21.22 -1.06
N ALA A 49 8.55 -21.97 -0.35
CA ALA A 49 10.00 -21.87 -0.42
C ALA A 49 10.71 -23.12 -1.00
N GLU A 50 9.99 -24.23 -1.27
CA GLU A 50 10.57 -25.46 -1.82
C GLU A 50 9.75 -26.01 -3.01
N GLU A 51 9.83 -25.36 -4.17
CA GLU A 51 9.55 -26.04 -5.44
C GLU A 51 10.69 -25.74 -6.42
N SER A 52 11.83 -26.37 -6.16
CA SER A 52 12.86 -26.61 -7.17
C SER A 52 13.26 -28.08 -7.12
N GLU A 53 12.36 -28.98 -7.52
CA GLU A 53 12.71 -30.36 -7.83
C GLU A 53 13.19 -30.49 -9.28
N ASP A 54 14.51 -30.43 -9.34
CA ASP A 54 15.43 -31.16 -10.21
C ASP A 54 14.84 -32.46 -10.82
N THR A 55 14.71 -32.52 -12.14
CA THR A 55 14.50 -33.79 -12.87
C THR A 55 15.79 -34.20 -13.59
N LYS A 56 16.42 -35.26 -13.06
CA LYS A 56 17.59 -35.96 -13.62
C LYS A 56 17.20 -36.84 -14.81
N GLU A 57 18.10 -36.91 -15.80
CA GLU A 57 18.53 -38.08 -16.62
C GLU A 57 19.53 -37.51 -17.67
N GLU A 58 20.67 -38.09 -18.06
CA GLU A 58 21.42 -39.29 -17.73
C GLU A 58 22.85 -39.11 -18.32
N GLN A 59 23.79 -39.94 -17.91
CA GLN A 59 25.25 -39.82 -18.10
C GLN A 59 25.78 -39.84 -19.55
N GLY A 60 26.87 -39.08 -19.79
CA GLY A 60 27.78 -39.24 -20.93
C GLY A 60 29.15 -38.58 -20.66
N HIS A 61 30.20 -39.40 -20.58
CA HIS A 61 31.56 -39.05 -20.17
C HIS A 61 32.36 -38.27 -21.24
N GLU A 62 33.28 -37.42 -20.75
CA GLU A 62 34.52 -36.89 -21.37
C GLU A 62 34.42 -35.88 -22.54
N LYS A 63 34.79 -34.62 -22.25
CA LYS A 63 36.11 -34.05 -22.58
C LYS A 63 36.22 -32.61 -22.05
N GLU A 64 37.40 -32.30 -21.53
CA GLU A 64 37.88 -30.94 -21.25
C GLU A 64 37.73 -30.06 -22.48
N ASP A 65 37.18 -28.86 -22.31
CA ASP A 65 37.70 -27.60 -22.86
C ASP A 65 36.83 -26.43 -22.36
N ASP A 66 37.44 -25.60 -21.53
CA ASP A 66 37.30 -24.14 -21.50
C ASP A 66 35.88 -23.55 -21.65
N ALA A 67 35.11 -23.51 -20.55
CA ALA A 67 33.85 -22.76 -20.48
C ALA A 67 33.71 -22.02 -19.14
N ASP A 68 34.81 -21.46 -18.65
CA ASP A 68 34.81 -20.52 -17.53
C ASP A 68 35.15 -19.12 -18.06
N GLN A 69 34.23 -18.52 -18.82
CA GLN A 69 34.16 -17.06 -19.00
C GLN A 69 32.95 -16.64 -19.85
N SER A 70 32.28 -15.59 -19.38
CA SER A 70 31.18 -14.88 -20.03
C SER A 70 29.79 -15.54 -19.89
N LYS A 71 29.22 -15.49 -18.68
CA LYS A 71 27.77 -15.26 -18.58
C LYS A 71 27.44 -14.11 -19.52
N SER A 72 26.59 -14.37 -20.51
CA SER A 72 26.18 -13.32 -21.45
C SER A 72 25.62 -12.15 -20.64
N ARG A 73 25.83 -10.90 -21.08
CA ARG A 73 25.22 -9.70 -20.44
C ARG A 73 23.69 -9.87 -20.25
N GLY A 74 23.05 -10.72 -21.06
CA GLY A 74 21.65 -11.12 -20.90
C GLY A 74 21.40 -12.06 -19.71
N GLU A 75 22.28 -13.02 -19.44
CA GLU A 75 22.18 -13.94 -18.30
C GLU A 75 22.44 -13.23 -16.98
N GLU A 76 23.44 -12.33 -16.93
CA GLU A 76 23.69 -11.49 -15.76
C GLU A 76 22.48 -10.57 -15.46
N ARG A 77 21.88 -9.98 -16.51
CA ARG A 77 20.66 -9.18 -16.36
C ARG A 77 19.49 -10.03 -15.86
N LYS A 78 19.32 -11.24 -16.38
CA LYS A 78 18.26 -12.16 -15.94
C LYS A 78 18.45 -12.55 -14.47
N GLU A 79 19.67 -12.89 -14.08
CA GLU A 79 19.98 -13.24 -12.69
C GLU A 79 19.71 -12.07 -11.74
N ARG A 80 20.12 -10.86 -12.12
CA ARG A 80 19.83 -9.65 -11.34
C ARG A 80 18.33 -9.38 -11.20
N LEU A 81 17.56 -9.53 -12.29
CA LEU A 81 16.11 -9.38 -12.24
C LEU A 81 15.45 -10.45 -11.38
N ASN A 82 15.91 -11.70 -11.46
CA ASN A 82 15.41 -12.78 -10.62
C ASN A 82 15.69 -12.49 -9.14
N GLN A 83 16.87 -11.97 -8.82
CA GLN A 83 17.21 -11.58 -7.45
C GLN A 83 16.32 -10.42 -6.97
N GLU A 84 16.14 -9.39 -7.80
CA GLU A 84 15.26 -8.26 -7.50
C GLU A 84 13.81 -8.70 -7.26
N ILE A 85 13.30 -9.67 -8.03
CA ILE A 85 11.97 -10.26 -7.82
C ILE A 85 11.90 -10.98 -6.46
N ARG A 86 12.90 -11.80 -6.13
CA ARG A 86 12.94 -12.50 -4.82
C ARG A 86 12.96 -11.51 -3.66
N ASP A 87 13.79 -10.48 -3.76
CA ASP A 87 13.91 -9.45 -2.73
C ASP A 87 12.58 -8.68 -2.56
N SER A 88 11.92 -8.35 -3.68
CA SER A 88 10.61 -7.68 -3.69
C SER A 88 9.51 -8.55 -3.05
N VAL A 89 9.48 -9.84 -3.36
CA VAL A 89 8.54 -10.80 -2.75
C VAL A 89 8.81 -10.96 -1.26
N ALA A 90 10.08 -11.03 -0.86
CA ALA A 90 10.46 -11.09 0.55
C ALA A 90 10.02 -9.84 1.32
N GLU A 91 10.18 -8.66 0.73
CA GLU A 91 9.72 -7.39 1.32
C GLU A 91 8.20 -7.34 1.46
N LEU A 92 7.45 -7.75 0.44
CA LEU A 92 5.99 -7.85 0.52
C LEU A 92 5.53 -8.83 1.60
N ASN A 93 6.16 -10.01 1.70
CA ASN A 93 5.81 -10.98 2.73
C ASN A 93 6.14 -10.47 4.13
N ARG A 94 7.24 -9.74 4.29
CA ARG A 94 7.57 -9.05 5.54
C ARG A 94 6.49 -8.03 5.90
N LEU A 95 6.07 -7.18 4.96
CA LEU A 95 5.01 -6.19 5.19
C LEU A 95 3.70 -6.86 5.59
N LYS A 96 3.29 -7.93 4.90
CA LYS A 96 2.07 -8.69 5.27
C LYS A 96 2.11 -9.22 6.70
N SER A 97 3.27 -9.75 7.11
CA SER A 97 3.47 -10.27 8.47
C SER A 97 3.48 -9.17 9.53
N GLU A 98 3.97 -7.98 9.19
CA GLU A 98 3.92 -6.81 10.07
C GLU A 98 2.49 -6.29 10.21
N ILE A 99 1.78 -6.13 9.09
CA ILE A 99 0.41 -5.60 9.05
C ILE A 99 -0.58 -6.55 9.74
N SER A 100 -0.39 -7.87 9.66
CA SER A 100 -1.27 -8.84 10.32
C SER A 100 -1.29 -8.72 11.85
N GLN A 101 -0.28 -8.08 12.45
CA GLN A 101 -0.17 -7.90 13.90
C GLN A 101 -0.94 -6.68 14.42
N TYR A 102 -1.46 -5.82 13.54
CA TYR A 102 -2.15 -4.62 13.97
C TYR A 102 -3.46 -4.93 14.68
N GLN A 103 -3.67 -4.23 15.79
CA GLN A 103 -4.85 -4.42 16.63
C GLN A 103 -6.15 -4.06 15.90
N GLU A 104 -6.12 -3.04 15.05
CA GLU A 104 -7.26 -2.63 14.20
C GLU A 104 -7.70 -3.73 13.23
N LEU A 105 -6.83 -4.70 13.03
CA LEU A 105 -6.91 -5.77 12.04
C LEU A 105 -7.18 -7.14 12.70
N GLN A 106 -7.35 -7.18 14.04
CA GLN A 106 -7.70 -8.41 14.75
C GLN A 106 -9.18 -8.76 14.57
N LEU A 107 -9.44 -10.04 14.31
CA LEU A 107 -10.79 -10.57 14.19
C LEU A 107 -11.31 -11.04 15.55
N PRO A 108 -12.62 -10.89 15.80
CA PRO A 108 -13.24 -11.46 16.99
C PRO A 108 -13.16 -12.99 16.97
N THR A 109 -13.16 -13.58 18.16
CA THR A 109 -13.20 -15.03 18.33
C THR A 109 -14.57 -15.60 17.96
N VAL A 110 -14.62 -16.90 17.69
CA VAL A 110 -15.89 -17.60 17.43
C VAL A 110 -16.84 -17.45 18.62
N GLU A 111 -16.33 -17.50 19.86
CA GLU A 111 -17.14 -17.36 21.08
C GLU A 111 -17.75 -15.96 21.20
N GLU A 112 -16.96 -14.90 20.97
CA GLU A 112 -17.46 -13.52 20.95
C GLU A 112 -18.53 -13.31 19.89
N LEU A 113 -18.34 -13.85 18.68
CA LEU A 113 -19.33 -13.79 17.61
C LEU A 113 -20.58 -14.61 17.92
N THR A 114 -20.43 -15.78 18.54
CA THR A 114 -21.56 -16.64 18.94
C THR A 114 -22.42 -15.92 19.98
N ASN A 115 -21.78 -15.38 21.03
CA ASN A 115 -22.46 -14.58 22.06
C ASN A 115 -23.15 -13.35 21.46
N TYR A 116 -22.48 -12.68 20.52
CA TYR A 116 -23.09 -11.55 19.81
C TYR A 116 -24.32 -11.98 19.01
N ILE A 117 -24.28 -13.07 18.25
CA ILE A 117 -25.42 -13.57 17.47
C ILE A 117 -26.59 -13.95 18.37
N MET A 118 -26.33 -14.69 19.46
CA MET A 118 -27.34 -15.05 20.45
C MET A 118 -27.95 -13.84 21.15
N SER A 119 -27.22 -12.74 21.28
CA SER A 119 -27.76 -11.48 21.80
C SER A 119 -28.68 -10.73 20.83
N GLN A 120 -28.60 -11.03 19.53
CA GLN A 120 -29.43 -10.43 18.48
C GLN A 120 -30.70 -11.25 18.20
N ASP A 121 -30.67 -12.56 18.44
CA ASP A 121 -31.81 -13.46 18.26
C ASP A 121 -31.97 -14.38 19.48
N GLU A 122 -32.98 -14.12 20.31
CA GLU A 122 -33.24 -14.91 21.52
C GLU A 122 -33.71 -16.36 21.24
N ASN A 123 -34.10 -16.67 19.99
CA ASN A 123 -34.63 -17.99 19.63
C ASN A 123 -33.62 -18.89 18.92
N ILE A 124 -32.43 -18.38 18.58
CA ILE A 124 -31.40 -19.18 17.92
C ILE A 124 -30.82 -20.19 18.92
N SER A 125 -30.60 -21.43 18.47
CA SER A 125 -29.88 -22.39 19.30
C SER A 125 -28.39 -22.02 19.36
N GLU A 126 -27.71 -22.33 20.46
CA GLU A 126 -26.26 -22.11 20.59
C GLU A 126 -25.48 -22.80 19.46
N ALA A 127 -25.92 -23.99 19.05
CA ALA A 127 -25.31 -24.74 17.95
C ALA A 127 -25.45 -24.00 16.60
N ASP A 128 -26.64 -23.48 16.29
CA ASP A 128 -26.88 -22.72 15.06
C ASP A 128 -26.13 -21.38 15.08
N ALA A 129 -26.09 -20.70 16.23
CA ALA A 129 -25.32 -19.47 16.41
C ALA A 129 -23.81 -19.70 16.24
N ALA A 130 -23.27 -20.82 16.73
CA ALA A 130 -21.87 -21.17 16.56
C ALA A 130 -21.54 -21.49 15.10
N ILE A 131 -22.44 -22.15 14.36
CA ILE A 131 -22.28 -22.39 12.92
C ILE A 131 -22.25 -21.06 12.16
N GLU A 132 -23.20 -20.17 12.45
CA GLU A 132 -23.25 -18.85 11.84
C GLU A 132 -22.00 -18.00 12.18
N ALA A 133 -21.56 -18.02 13.44
CA ALA A 133 -20.34 -17.35 13.89
C ALA A 133 -19.11 -17.82 13.11
N ARG A 134 -18.96 -19.14 12.91
CA ARG A 134 -17.87 -19.71 12.10
C ARG A 134 -17.94 -19.26 10.65
N MET A 135 -19.13 -19.25 10.03
CA MET A 135 -19.30 -18.77 8.65
C MET A 135 -18.91 -17.29 8.52
N ARG A 136 -19.40 -16.43 9.42
CA ARG A 136 -19.05 -14.99 9.44
C ARG A 136 -17.56 -14.78 9.69
N LEU A 137 -16.95 -15.58 10.55
CA LEU A 137 -15.51 -15.51 10.81
C LEU A 137 -14.69 -15.86 9.57
N ILE A 138 -15.06 -16.92 8.84
CA ILE A 138 -14.39 -17.31 7.59
C ILE A 138 -14.50 -16.18 6.54
N GLU A 139 -15.68 -15.59 6.38
CA GLU A 139 -15.87 -14.44 5.48
C GLU A 139 -15.01 -13.25 5.90
N ALA A 140 -15.00 -12.94 7.20
CA ALA A 140 -14.17 -11.88 7.75
C ALA A 140 -12.67 -12.16 7.56
N GLN A 141 -12.21 -13.41 7.72
CA GLN A 141 -10.83 -13.83 7.47
C GLN A 141 -10.41 -13.62 6.01
N ASN A 142 -11.26 -13.99 5.06
CA ASN A 142 -10.98 -13.78 3.64
C ASN A 142 -10.90 -12.28 3.30
N SER A 143 -11.85 -11.48 3.81
CA SER A 143 -11.81 -10.02 3.66
C SER A 143 -10.55 -9.42 4.29
N ARG A 144 -10.19 -9.90 5.49
CA ARG A 144 -9.01 -9.48 6.25
C ARG A 144 -7.72 -9.74 5.47
N LYS A 145 -7.59 -10.93 4.86
CA LYS A 145 -6.44 -11.29 4.03
C LYS A 145 -6.31 -10.36 2.83
N ALA A 146 -7.40 -10.07 2.13
CA ALA A 146 -7.41 -9.14 1.01
C ALA A 146 -7.04 -7.70 1.44
N GLU A 147 -7.48 -7.28 2.61
CA GLU A 147 -7.14 -5.97 3.18
C GLU A 147 -5.65 -5.88 3.53
N ILE A 148 -5.08 -6.89 4.19
CA ILE A 148 -3.64 -6.97 4.50
C ILE A 148 -2.80 -6.92 3.21
N GLU A 149 -3.21 -7.66 2.18
CA GLU A 149 -2.56 -7.62 0.87
C GLU A 149 -2.54 -6.21 0.29
N THR A 150 -3.70 -5.54 0.29
CA THR A 150 -3.85 -4.19 -0.27
C THR A 150 -2.99 -3.17 0.48
N ILE A 151 -2.93 -3.26 1.81
CA ILE A 151 -2.08 -2.39 2.63
C ILE A 151 -0.61 -2.63 2.29
N ALA A 152 -0.18 -3.90 2.23
CA ALA A 152 1.20 -4.27 1.93
C ALA A 152 1.63 -3.75 0.55
N GLU A 153 0.79 -3.93 -0.47
CA GLU A 153 1.03 -3.42 -1.82
C GLU A 153 1.12 -1.89 -1.85
N THR A 154 0.22 -1.21 -1.14
CA THR A 154 0.22 0.26 -1.06
C THR A 154 1.51 0.78 -0.43
N ARG A 155 1.93 0.20 0.69
CA ARG A 155 3.18 0.61 1.36
C ARG A 155 4.41 0.34 0.51
N TYR A 156 4.46 -0.84 -0.11
CA TYR A 156 5.55 -1.20 -1.01
C TYR A 156 5.64 -0.23 -2.20
N GLU A 157 4.50 0.13 -2.80
CA GLU A 157 4.44 1.16 -3.86
C GLU A 157 4.98 2.51 -3.38
N GLN A 158 4.63 2.95 -2.17
CA GLN A 158 5.09 4.22 -1.64
C GLN A 158 6.59 4.26 -1.37
N VAL A 159 7.16 3.17 -0.86
CA VAL A 159 8.62 3.04 -0.67
C VAL A 159 9.32 3.17 -2.02
N LEU A 160 8.89 2.39 -3.02
CA LEU A 160 9.46 2.44 -4.36
C LEU A 160 9.29 3.82 -5.02
N ALA A 161 8.10 4.41 -4.90
CA ALA A 161 7.80 5.73 -5.45
C ALA A 161 8.74 6.79 -4.87
N THR A 162 8.97 6.75 -3.56
CA THR A 162 9.83 7.72 -2.86
C THR A 162 11.29 7.54 -3.25
N GLU A 163 11.80 6.30 -3.32
CA GLU A 163 13.16 6.01 -3.76
C GLU A 163 13.38 6.41 -5.24
N ASN A 164 12.45 6.08 -6.12
CA ASN A 164 12.49 6.50 -7.52
C ASN A 164 12.46 8.03 -7.66
N ALA A 165 11.66 8.71 -6.84
CA ALA A 165 11.58 10.17 -6.84
C ALA A 165 12.89 10.82 -6.37
N LYS A 166 13.54 10.29 -5.32
CA LYS A 166 14.88 10.72 -4.88
C LYS A 166 15.91 10.61 -5.99
N LEU A 167 15.91 9.50 -6.72
CA LEU A 167 16.83 9.29 -7.85
C LEU A 167 16.53 10.21 -9.03
N ALA A 168 15.24 10.39 -9.35
CA ALA A 168 14.81 11.14 -10.51
C ALA A 168 14.88 12.65 -10.31
N TYR A 169 14.57 13.17 -9.11
CA TYR A 169 14.51 14.59 -8.77
C TYR A 169 15.14 14.83 -7.38
N PRO A 170 16.45 14.61 -7.22
CA PRO A 170 17.10 14.67 -5.92
C PRO A 170 16.99 16.06 -5.27
N GLU A 171 16.98 17.13 -6.05
CA GLU A 171 16.79 18.50 -5.57
C GLU A 171 15.41 18.75 -4.92
N LEU A 172 14.43 17.87 -5.15
CA LEU A 172 13.10 17.96 -4.56
C LEU A 172 12.87 16.96 -3.43
N PHE A 173 13.40 15.75 -3.56
CA PHE A 173 12.99 14.62 -2.71
C PHE A 173 14.14 14.00 -1.91
N ASP A 174 15.40 14.32 -2.22
CA ASP A 174 16.55 13.81 -1.49
C ASP A 174 17.08 14.86 -0.51
N SER A 175 16.87 14.62 0.78
CA SER A 175 17.33 15.52 1.86
C SER A 175 18.85 15.68 1.94
N SER A 176 19.63 14.78 1.31
CA SER A 176 21.09 14.89 1.24
C SER A 176 21.57 15.85 0.14
N ASN A 177 20.68 16.25 -0.78
CA ASN A 177 21.00 17.17 -1.85
C ASN A 177 21.18 18.61 -1.31
N PRO A 178 22.23 19.35 -1.72
CA PRO A 178 22.48 20.71 -1.23
C PRO A 178 21.38 21.71 -1.62
N ASP A 179 20.65 21.46 -2.70
CA ASP A 179 19.56 22.31 -3.18
C ASP A 179 18.18 21.86 -2.66
N PHE A 180 18.15 20.84 -1.78
CA PHE A 180 16.92 20.33 -1.18
C PHE A 180 16.20 21.39 -0.35
N ASN A 181 14.90 21.53 -0.61
CA ASN A 181 14.03 22.39 0.17
C ASN A 181 13.02 21.55 0.98
N PRO A 182 13.18 21.46 2.31
CA PRO A 182 12.30 20.65 3.15
C PRO A 182 10.86 21.17 3.16
N ASP A 183 10.64 22.48 3.12
CA ASP A 183 9.29 23.07 3.16
C ASP A 183 8.52 22.72 1.89
N LEU A 184 9.18 22.74 0.74
CA LEU A 184 8.58 22.33 -0.53
C LEU A 184 8.28 20.83 -0.55
N ALA A 185 9.24 20.00 -0.12
CA ALA A 185 9.06 18.55 -0.06
C ALA A 185 7.89 18.16 0.86
N ASN A 186 7.83 18.75 2.05
CA ASN A 186 6.72 18.54 2.99
C ASN A 186 5.40 19.01 2.40
N GLY A 187 5.34 20.19 1.79
CA GLY A 187 4.11 20.68 1.14
C GLY A 187 3.63 19.80 -0.01
N ILE A 188 4.53 19.17 -0.76
CA ILE A 188 4.17 18.20 -1.81
C ILE A 188 3.55 16.94 -1.18
N LEU A 189 4.11 16.44 -0.08
CA LEU A 189 3.59 15.27 0.61
C LEU A 189 2.26 15.55 1.31
N GLU A 190 2.09 16.71 1.94
CA GLU A 190 0.80 17.15 2.50
C GLU A 190 -0.27 17.22 1.42
N MET A 191 0.05 17.80 0.26
CA MET A 191 -0.86 17.84 -0.89
C MET A 191 -1.22 16.43 -1.38
N TYR A 192 -0.27 15.49 -1.37
CA TYR A 192 -0.56 14.10 -1.68
C TYR A 192 -1.51 13.47 -0.66
N GLU A 193 -1.29 13.68 0.64
CA GLU A 193 -2.15 13.15 1.70
C GLU A 193 -3.61 13.59 1.51
N ASP A 194 -3.81 14.87 1.17
CA ASP A 194 -5.13 15.44 0.90
C ASP A 194 -5.78 14.82 -0.35
N ILE A 195 -5.05 14.79 -1.47
CA ILE A 195 -5.57 14.33 -2.78
C ILE A 195 -5.84 12.82 -2.78
N ALA A 196 -4.93 12.05 -2.20
CA ALA A 196 -5.00 10.60 -2.16
C ALA A 196 -5.83 10.08 -0.97
N HIS A 197 -6.42 10.97 -0.17
CA HIS A 197 -7.19 10.61 1.03
C HIS A 197 -6.45 9.56 1.87
N VAL A 198 -5.17 9.83 2.15
CA VAL A 198 -4.30 8.86 2.82
C VAL A 198 -4.86 8.57 4.21
N ARG A 199 -5.09 7.29 4.50
CA ARG A 199 -5.42 6.82 5.85
C ARG A 199 -4.19 6.19 6.45
N ARG A 200 -3.88 6.57 7.68
CA ARG A 200 -2.78 6.02 8.47
C ARG A 200 -3.32 5.18 9.63
N GLY A 201 -2.55 4.18 10.02
CA GLY A 201 -2.81 3.39 11.22
C GLY A 201 -2.37 4.12 12.47
N ASN A 202 -2.63 3.51 13.63
CA ASN A 202 -2.18 4.02 14.92
C ASN A 202 -0.64 4.14 15.04
N ASP A 203 0.11 3.41 14.24
CA ASP A 203 1.57 3.47 14.13
C ASP A 203 2.07 4.62 13.23
N GLY A 204 1.15 5.35 12.58
CA GLY A 204 1.46 6.41 11.63
C GLY A 204 1.77 5.91 10.22
N GLU A 205 1.79 4.61 9.99
CA GLU A 205 2.08 4.03 8.68
C GLU A 205 0.84 4.00 7.78
N VAL A 206 1.02 3.98 6.46
CA VAL A 206 -0.09 4.08 5.51
C VAL A 206 -0.91 2.79 5.46
N ILE A 207 -2.23 2.89 5.61
CA ILE A 207 -3.19 1.79 5.47
C ILE A 207 -3.88 1.86 4.11
N SER A 208 -4.17 3.06 3.59
CA SER A 208 -4.78 3.17 2.27
C SER A 208 -4.49 4.51 1.62
N ALA A 209 -4.42 4.51 0.29
CA ALA A 209 -4.39 5.70 -0.54
C ALA A 209 -5.26 5.46 -1.79
N THR A 210 -6.05 6.47 -2.19
CA THR A 210 -6.91 6.40 -3.38
C THR A 210 -6.14 6.69 -4.66
N VAL A 211 -4.97 7.34 -4.56
CA VAL A 211 -4.09 7.70 -5.67
C VAL A 211 -2.70 7.15 -5.42
N ARG A 212 -2.07 6.57 -6.45
CA ARG A 212 -0.70 6.05 -6.38
C ARG A 212 0.32 7.18 -6.21
N LEU A 213 1.34 6.97 -5.38
CA LEU A 213 2.31 8.01 -5.04
C LEU A 213 3.27 8.28 -6.21
N GLN A 214 3.72 7.23 -6.92
CA GLN A 214 4.69 7.38 -8.00
C GLN A 214 4.27 8.37 -9.10
N PRO A 215 3.10 8.21 -9.77
CA PRO A 215 2.71 9.13 -10.84
C PRO A 215 2.50 10.56 -10.35
N PHE A 216 2.10 10.72 -9.08
CA PHE A 216 1.99 12.03 -8.46
C PHE A 216 3.37 12.69 -8.32
N LEU A 217 4.34 12.01 -7.71
CA LEU A 217 5.70 12.54 -7.52
C LEU A 217 6.40 12.81 -8.86
N GLU A 218 6.22 11.93 -9.85
CA GLU A 218 6.75 12.13 -11.20
C GLU A 218 6.19 13.40 -11.85
N SER A 219 4.89 13.63 -11.72
CA SER A 219 4.24 14.84 -12.27
C SER A 219 4.77 16.11 -11.62
N ILE A 220 4.92 16.11 -10.29
CA ILE A 220 5.48 17.24 -9.55
C ILE A 220 6.93 17.51 -9.96
N GLY A 221 7.76 16.46 -10.07
CA GLY A 221 9.14 16.58 -10.54
C GLY A 221 9.25 17.18 -11.94
N GLN A 222 8.37 16.75 -12.87
CA GLN A 222 8.32 17.31 -14.22
C GLN A 222 7.94 18.80 -14.21
N ILE A 223 6.91 19.18 -13.44
CA ILE A 223 6.47 20.57 -13.30
C ILE A 223 7.60 21.44 -12.75
N TYR A 224 8.30 20.96 -11.71
CA TYR A 224 9.42 21.68 -11.12
C TYR A 224 10.54 21.92 -12.12
N ARG A 225 10.98 20.88 -12.84
CA ARG A 225 12.02 21.02 -13.88
C ARG A 225 11.63 22.02 -14.95
N LEU A 226 10.37 22.00 -15.40
CA LEU A 226 9.86 22.99 -16.36
C LEU A 226 9.93 24.41 -15.80
N GLY A 227 9.56 24.60 -14.53
CA GLY A 227 9.65 25.88 -13.83
C GLY A 227 11.07 26.41 -13.74
N VAL A 228 12.03 25.56 -13.31
CA VAL A 228 13.46 25.90 -13.24
C VAL A 228 13.99 26.30 -14.62
N MET A 229 13.74 25.49 -15.66
CA MET A 229 14.18 25.79 -17.01
C MET A 229 13.63 27.12 -17.54
N GLN A 230 12.37 27.45 -17.24
CA GLN A 230 11.78 28.74 -17.63
C GLN A 230 12.41 29.91 -16.85
N GLY A 231 12.65 29.74 -15.56
CA GLY A 231 13.31 30.73 -14.70
C GLY A 231 14.73 31.04 -15.15
N GLU A 232 15.51 30.01 -15.49
CA GLU A 232 16.86 30.17 -16.03
C GLU A 232 16.87 30.90 -17.37
N LYS A 233 15.98 30.54 -18.29
CA LYS A 233 15.83 31.23 -19.58
C LYS A 233 15.49 32.71 -19.37
N ALA A 234 14.56 33.02 -18.47
CA ALA A 234 14.21 34.40 -18.13
C ALA A 234 15.37 35.17 -17.47
N SER A 235 16.11 34.53 -16.57
CA SER A 235 17.30 35.10 -15.92
C SER A 235 18.42 35.38 -16.93
N ASN A 236 18.70 34.45 -17.83
CA ASN A 236 19.70 34.60 -18.87
C ASN A 236 19.32 35.68 -19.89
N ALA A 237 18.06 35.78 -20.29
CA ALA A 237 17.55 36.87 -21.13
C ALA A 237 17.67 38.25 -20.45
N ARG A 238 17.51 38.33 -19.12
CA ARG A 238 17.75 39.57 -18.35
C ARG A 238 19.24 39.92 -18.30
N LYS A 239 20.13 38.95 -18.10
CA LYS A 239 21.60 39.16 -18.06
C LYS A 239 22.18 39.61 -19.41
N THR A 240 21.66 39.12 -20.54
CA THR A 240 22.10 39.59 -21.87
C THR A 240 21.62 41.02 -22.17
N ASN A 241 20.42 41.38 -21.71
CA ASN A 241 19.87 42.73 -21.84
C ASN A 241 20.57 43.77 -20.95
N THR A 242 21.15 43.39 -19.81
CA THR A 242 21.93 44.31 -18.98
C THR A 242 23.36 44.51 -19.50
N LYS A 243 24.00 43.47 -20.06
CA LYS A 243 25.32 43.60 -20.69
C LYS A 243 25.29 44.39 -22.00
N SER A 244 24.24 44.27 -22.82
CA SER A 244 24.11 45.06 -24.06
C SER A 244 23.84 46.55 -23.83
N LYS A 245 23.28 46.93 -22.67
CA LYS A 245 23.14 48.34 -22.26
C LYS A 245 24.44 48.96 -21.75
N GLN A 246 25.47 48.18 -21.42
CA GLN A 246 26.75 48.69 -20.95
C GLN A 246 27.79 48.95 -22.05
N THR A 247 27.55 48.56 -23.31
CA THR A 247 28.56 48.68 -24.40
C THR A 247 28.27 49.72 -25.48
N ASN A 248 27.31 50.64 -25.30
CA ASN A 248 27.08 51.73 -26.25
C ASN A 248 26.82 53.08 -25.57
N VAL A 249 27.78 53.53 -24.75
CA VAL A 249 27.93 54.95 -24.43
C VAL A 249 29.32 55.39 -24.88
N SER A 250 29.56 55.41 -26.20
CA SER A 250 30.62 56.27 -26.72
C SER A 250 30.11 57.71 -26.61
N TYR A 251 30.79 58.48 -25.77
CA TYR A 251 30.50 59.88 -25.52
C TYR A 251 30.66 60.66 -26.82
N ASN A 252 29.55 61.12 -27.41
CA ASN A 252 29.57 62.00 -28.57
C ASN A 252 29.50 63.46 -28.07
N PRO A 253 30.56 64.27 -28.21
CA PRO A 253 30.66 65.57 -27.53
C PRO A 253 29.95 66.72 -28.25
N TYR A 254 29.08 66.46 -29.23
CA TYR A 254 28.36 67.52 -29.95
C TYR A 254 26.84 67.29 -29.96
N PRO A 255 26.03 68.21 -29.42
CA PRO A 255 24.59 68.16 -29.56
C PRO A 255 24.20 68.63 -30.96
N ARG A 256 23.60 67.75 -31.77
CA ARG A 256 22.82 68.18 -32.93
C ARG A 256 21.41 68.52 -32.45
N SER A 257 21.11 69.81 -32.48
CA SER A 257 19.77 70.35 -32.42
C SER A 257 18.92 69.84 -33.59
N ASN A 258 17.67 69.45 -33.32
CA ASN A 258 16.51 70.19 -33.83
C ASN A 258 15.16 69.65 -33.30
N SER A 259 14.38 70.62 -32.79
CA SER A 259 12.92 70.77 -32.81
C SER A 259 12.00 69.69 -32.22
N THR A 260 11.49 70.03 -31.03
CA THR A 260 10.13 69.83 -30.50
C THR A 260 9.02 69.74 -31.56
N VAL A 261 8.12 68.74 -31.44
CA VAL A 261 6.66 68.94 -31.25
C VAL A 261 6.10 67.76 -30.46
N LYS A 262 5.35 68.08 -29.40
CA LYS A 262 4.62 67.19 -28.50
C LYS A 262 3.44 66.51 -29.21
N GLY A 263 3.18 65.25 -28.88
CA GLY A 263 1.88 64.61 -29.02
C GLY A 263 1.70 63.65 -27.84
N GLU A 264 0.95 64.09 -26.83
CA GLU A 264 0.51 63.25 -25.72
C GLU A 264 -0.44 62.18 -26.26
N GLN A 265 -0.10 60.90 -26.10
CA GLN A 265 -1.10 59.84 -26.20
C GLN A 265 -1.85 59.81 -24.88
N THR A 266 -3.14 60.14 -24.93
CA THR A 266 -4.06 60.07 -23.81
C THR A 266 -4.38 58.62 -23.46
N GLU A 267 -4.71 58.35 -22.19
CA GLU A 267 -4.95 57.01 -21.63
C GLU A 267 -6.00 56.16 -22.40
N GLU A 268 -6.87 56.79 -23.18
CA GLU A 268 -7.86 56.10 -24.03
C GLU A 268 -7.22 55.27 -25.17
N ASP A 269 -6.05 55.67 -25.68
CA ASP A 269 -5.33 54.92 -26.73
C ASP A 269 -4.68 53.64 -26.18
N PHE A 270 -4.32 53.63 -24.89
CA PHE A 270 -3.77 52.45 -24.23
C PHE A 270 -4.85 51.39 -23.96
N VAL A 271 -6.06 51.80 -23.57
CA VAL A 271 -7.16 50.88 -23.28
C VAL A 271 -7.64 50.16 -24.55
N ARG A 272 -7.68 50.85 -25.70
CA ARG A 272 -8.02 50.22 -26.99
C ARG A 272 -6.98 49.16 -27.41
N SER A 273 -5.71 49.36 -27.10
CA SER A 273 -4.64 48.41 -27.43
C SER A 273 -4.70 47.11 -26.63
N VAL A 274 -5.32 47.10 -25.44
CA VAL A 274 -5.33 45.92 -24.55
C VAL A 274 -6.59 45.06 -24.73
N LEU A 275 -7.71 45.65 -25.18
CA LEU A 275 -9.00 44.96 -25.27
C LEU A 275 -9.38 44.43 -26.66
N ASN A 276 -8.57 44.63 -27.70
CA ASN A 276 -8.76 44.07 -29.05
C ASN A 276 -10.20 44.22 -29.59
N ILE A 277 -10.71 45.45 -29.58
CA ILE A 277 -11.88 45.88 -30.38
C ILE A 277 -11.40 46.86 -31.43
#